data_AF-A0A7C8ERR3-F1
#
_entry.id   AF-A0A7C8ERR3-F1
#
_cell.length_a   1.000
_cell.length_b   1.000
_cell.length_c   1.000
_cell.angle_alpha   90.00
_cell.angle_beta   90.00
_cell.angle_gamma   90.00
#
_symmetry.space_group_name_H-M   'P 1'
#
loop_
_entity.id
_entity.type
_entity.pdbx_description
1 polymer ?
#
loop_
_entity_poly.entity_id
_entity_poly.type
_entity_poly.pdbx_seq_one_letter_code
_entity_poly.pdbx_strand_id
1 'polypeptide(L)'
;MGKNPRNYPDTIPSPESGRPMTRGEKSVSFKIEGKTYTYLQPGWWCSLSDPDDMEGQLVDEDNQIADMARRTAKALAHGEKVFVPVVIRAIRQRCGLTQREAGLVFGTGEKSFEKYESGEIQPSAPTKRLLKLAMERPELFRLPENRQIAAFPDDNGAFVYEALRAAHIDRLYFPLFAGSEYSTTRP
;
A
#
# COMPACT_ATOMS: atom_id res chain seq x y z
N MET A 1 10.60 -5.32 17.57
CA MET A 1 10.22 -6.57 18.29
C MET A 1 8.72 -6.58 18.48
N GLY A 2 7.99 -7.18 17.54
CA GLY A 2 6.55 -7.38 17.68
C GLY A 2 6.30 -8.31 18.87
N LYS A 3 5.43 -7.89 19.79
CA LYS A 3 5.00 -8.70 20.93
C LYS A 3 4.51 -10.05 20.39
N ASN A 4 5.12 -11.13 20.89
CA ASN A 4 4.73 -12.52 20.63
C ASN A 4 3.24 -12.70 20.96
N PRO A 5 2.33 -12.67 19.98
CA PRO A 5 0.89 -12.56 20.24
C PRO A 5 0.30 -13.86 20.81
N ARG A 6 1.08 -14.95 20.80
CA ARG A 6 0.67 -16.28 21.27
C ARG A 6 1.49 -16.81 22.45
N ASN A 7 2.41 -16.01 22.99
CA ASN A 7 3.34 -16.47 24.04
C ASN A 7 4.06 -17.78 23.67
N TYR A 8 4.55 -17.86 22.42
CA TYR A 8 5.40 -18.96 21.97
C TYR A 8 6.61 -19.17 22.91
N PRO A 9 7.04 -20.42 23.12
CA PRO A 9 8.25 -20.76 23.89
C PRO A 9 9.51 -20.23 23.19
N ASP A 10 10.65 -20.22 23.89
CA ASP A 10 11.92 -19.74 23.32
C ASP A 10 12.37 -20.57 22.10
N THR A 11 12.03 -21.86 22.09
CA THR A 11 12.29 -22.78 20.97
C THR A 11 11.11 -23.70 20.71
N ILE A 12 10.96 -24.13 19.45
CA ILE A 12 10.02 -25.19 19.06
C ILE A 12 10.77 -26.27 18.26
N PRO A 13 10.42 -27.56 18.39
CA PRO A 13 11.04 -28.61 17.58
C PRO A 13 10.58 -28.52 16.12
N SER A 14 11.52 -28.73 15.18
CA SER A 14 11.19 -28.90 13.77
C SER A 14 10.28 -30.12 13.56
N PRO A 15 9.19 -30.00 12.78
CA PRO A 15 8.36 -31.15 12.42
C PRO A 15 9.07 -32.15 11.51
N GLU A 16 10.16 -31.76 10.83
CA GLU A 16 10.88 -32.61 9.87
C GLU A 16 12.03 -33.40 10.55
N SER A 17 12.90 -32.73 11.30
CA SER A 17 14.07 -33.36 11.93
C SER A 17 14.01 -33.45 13.46
N GLY A 18 13.08 -32.75 14.11
CA GLY A 18 13.05 -32.59 15.56
C GLY A 18 14.10 -31.63 16.14
N ARG A 19 14.97 -31.03 15.31
CA ARG A 19 15.96 -30.03 15.75
C ARG A 19 15.28 -28.80 16.39
N PRO A 20 15.91 -28.15 17.37
CA PRO A 20 15.35 -26.93 17.96
C PRO A 20 15.38 -25.79 16.95
N MET A 21 14.24 -25.12 16.77
CA MET A 21 14.10 -23.91 15.97
C MET A 21 13.96 -22.69 16.86
N THR A 22 14.56 -21.58 16.44
CA THR A 22 14.42 -20.27 17.09
C THR A 22 13.67 -19.30 16.19
N ARG A 23 12.88 -18.41 16.78
CA ARG A 23 12.19 -17.35 16.05
C ARG A 23 13.21 -16.31 15.57
N GLY A 24 13.16 -15.96 14.29
CA GLY A 24 14.01 -14.91 13.74
C GLY A 24 13.72 -14.64 12.27
N GLU A 25 14.59 -13.84 11.65
CA GLU A 25 14.54 -13.49 10.24
C GLU A 25 15.69 -14.17 9.51
N LYS A 26 15.40 -14.99 8.50
CA LYS A 26 16.40 -15.69 7.69
C LYS A 26 16.46 -15.12 6.29
N SER A 27 17.66 -14.98 5.74
CA SER A 27 17.85 -14.61 4.34
C SER A 27 17.41 -15.75 3.42
N VAL A 28 16.32 -15.56 2.69
CA VAL A 28 15.76 -16.54 1.73
C VAL A 28 15.91 -15.99 0.33
N SER A 29 16.35 -16.84 -0.60
CA SER A 29 16.45 -16.49 -2.02
C SER A 29 15.58 -17.40 -2.89
N PHE A 30 15.00 -16.83 -3.94
CA PHE A 30 14.25 -17.58 -4.95
C PHE A 30 14.44 -16.94 -6.33
N LYS A 31 14.16 -17.71 -7.40
CA LYS A 31 14.30 -17.25 -8.78
C LYS A 31 12.94 -16.94 -9.40
N ILE A 32 12.87 -15.83 -10.11
CA ILE A 32 11.75 -15.47 -11.00
C ILE A 32 12.37 -15.07 -12.34
N GLU A 33 11.96 -15.73 -13.43
CA GLU A 33 12.43 -15.43 -14.79
C GLU A 33 13.97 -15.39 -14.91
N GLY A 34 14.66 -16.32 -14.23
CA GLY A 34 16.13 -16.43 -14.24
C GLY A 34 16.86 -15.42 -13.34
N LYS A 35 16.17 -14.43 -12.76
CA LYS A 35 16.74 -13.47 -11.81
C LYS A 35 16.55 -13.97 -10.38
N THR A 36 17.59 -13.87 -9.56
CA THR A 36 17.53 -14.21 -8.13
C THR A 36 17.09 -12.99 -7.33
N TYR A 37 16.12 -13.19 -6.44
CA TYR A 37 15.64 -12.20 -5.49
C TYR A 37 15.82 -12.74 -4.07
N THR A 38 16.27 -11.87 -3.18
CA THR A 38 16.58 -12.20 -1.78
C THR A 38 15.83 -11.26 -0.86
N TYR A 39 15.31 -11.80 0.24
CA TYR A 39 14.60 -11.06 1.28
C TYR A 39 14.77 -11.75 2.63
N LEU A 40 14.42 -11.04 3.70
CA LEU A 40 14.40 -11.61 5.05
C LEU A 40 13.01 -12.18 5.34
N GLN A 41 12.94 -13.50 5.52
CA GLN A 41 11.72 -14.21 5.88
C GLN A 41 11.68 -14.43 7.39
N PRO A 42 10.73 -13.81 8.11
CA PRO A 42 10.48 -14.17 9.49
C PRO A 42 9.89 -15.58 9.56
N GLY A 43 10.28 -16.32 10.60
CA GLY A 43 9.81 -17.68 10.84
C GLY A 43 10.56 -18.33 11.99
N TRP A 44 10.26 -19.59 12.23
CA TRP A 44 11.06 -20.47 13.07
C TRP A 44 12.10 -21.16 12.21
N TRP A 45 13.37 -21.07 12.58
CA TRP A 45 14.46 -21.60 11.78
C TRP A 45 15.39 -22.44 12.65
N CYS A 46 15.85 -23.58 12.11
CA CYS A 46 16.88 -24.41 12.75
C CYS A 46 18.23 -23.69 12.84
N SER A 47 18.51 -22.79 11.89
CA SER A 47 19.68 -21.92 11.91
C SER A 47 19.35 -20.58 11.27
N LEU A 48 19.74 -19.47 11.90
CA LEU A 48 19.60 -18.12 11.33
C LEU A 48 20.86 -17.67 10.58
N SER A 49 22.01 -18.27 10.89
CA SER A 49 23.32 -17.86 10.37
C SER A 49 23.85 -18.74 9.24
N ASP A 50 23.46 -20.01 9.20
CA ASP A 50 23.86 -20.93 8.12
C ASP A 50 22.96 -20.69 6.90
N PRO A 51 23.51 -20.22 5.76
CA PRO A 51 22.71 -19.94 4.56
C PRO A 51 22.20 -21.20 3.86
N ASP A 52 22.81 -22.36 4.09
CA ASP A 52 22.45 -23.61 3.42
C ASP A 52 21.37 -24.39 4.19
N ASP A 53 21.24 -24.15 5.49
CA ASP A 53 20.23 -24.79 6.36
C ASP A 53 18.86 -24.11 6.24
N MET A 54 18.08 -24.45 5.21
CA MET A 54 16.76 -23.86 4.97
C MET A 54 15.62 -24.50 5.78
N GLU A 55 15.93 -25.32 6.79
CA GLU A 55 14.92 -25.98 7.61
C GLU A 55 14.24 -24.97 8.56
N GLY A 56 12.92 -24.87 8.46
CA GLY A 56 12.14 -23.93 9.24
C GLY A 56 10.64 -24.03 9.02
N GLN A 57 9.89 -23.31 9.84
CA GLN A 57 8.44 -23.27 9.82
C GLN A 57 7.93 -21.82 9.84
N LEU A 58 7.07 -21.49 8.87
CA LEU A 58 6.35 -20.22 8.81
C LEU A 58 5.02 -20.34 9.56
N VAL A 59 4.65 -19.32 10.31
CA VAL A 59 3.38 -19.27 11.04
C VAL A 59 2.67 -17.94 10.83
N ASP A 60 1.36 -17.92 10.96
CA ASP A 60 0.57 -16.69 10.99
C ASP A 60 0.81 -15.81 9.74
N GLU A 61 1.20 -14.55 9.94
CA GLU A 61 1.45 -13.57 8.88
C GLU A 61 2.77 -13.81 8.13
N ASP A 62 3.64 -14.74 8.59
CA ASP A 62 4.90 -15.05 7.93
C ASP A 62 4.68 -15.54 6.49
N ASN A 63 3.61 -16.31 6.27
CA ASN A 63 3.22 -16.77 4.93
C ASN A 63 2.84 -15.60 4.00
N GLN A 64 2.20 -14.56 4.55
CA GLN A 64 1.84 -13.38 3.76
C GLN A 64 3.08 -12.58 3.34
N ILE A 65 4.14 -12.61 4.15
CA ILE A 65 5.42 -11.98 3.82
C ILE A 65 6.11 -12.73 2.66
N ALA A 66 6.12 -14.06 2.70
CA ALA A 66 6.63 -14.89 1.60
C ALA A 66 5.89 -14.63 0.29
N ASP A 67 4.55 -14.59 0.35
CA ASP A 67 3.70 -14.31 -0.82
C ASP A 67 3.93 -12.90 -1.36
N MET A 68 4.03 -11.90 -0.49
CA MET A 68 4.31 -10.51 -0.89
C MET A 68 5.69 -10.37 -1.53
N ALA A 69 6.70 -11.09 -1.03
CA ALA A 69 8.03 -11.13 -1.63
C ALA A 69 7.96 -11.69 -3.06
N ARG A 70 7.24 -12.79 -3.28
CA ARG A 70 7.06 -13.39 -4.62
C ARG A 70 6.34 -12.46 -5.59
N ARG A 71 5.24 -11.83 -5.16
CA ARG A 71 4.48 -10.85 -5.97
C ARG A 71 5.34 -9.64 -6.35
N THR A 72 6.12 -9.14 -5.40
CA THR A 72 7.05 -8.03 -5.60
C THR A 72 8.17 -8.40 -6.57
N ALA A 73 8.81 -9.55 -6.38
CA ALA A 73 9.84 -10.05 -7.28
C ALA A 73 9.33 -10.24 -8.71
N LYS A 74 8.10 -10.71 -8.89
CA LYS A 74 7.47 -10.82 -10.21
C LYS A 74 7.30 -9.45 -10.88
N ALA A 75 6.78 -8.46 -10.16
CA ALA A 75 6.66 -7.11 -10.71
C ALA A 75 8.03 -6.51 -11.09
N LEU A 76 9.05 -6.73 -10.26
CA LEU A 76 10.44 -6.33 -10.55
C LEU A 76 11.00 -7.05 -11.79
N ALA A 77 10.73 -8.34 -11.96
CA ALA A 77 11.19 -9.14 -13.09
C ALA A 77 10.62 -8.59 -14.42
N HIS A 78 9.33 -8.21 -14.40
CA HIS A 78 8.59 -7.59 -15.50
C HIS A 78 8.97 -6.12 -15.77
N GLY A 79 9.91 -5.54 -15.01
CA GLY A 79 10.48 -4.22 -15.29
C GLY A 79 9.88 -3.04 -14.52
N GLU A 80 8.87 -3.26 -13.66
CA GLU A 80 8.45 -2.25 -12.69
C GLU A 80 9.55 -2.05 -11.65
N LYS A 81 9.76 -0.82 -11.17
CA LYS A 81 10.89 -0.49 -10.27
C LYS A 81 10.46 0.18 -8.98
N VAL A 82 9.36 0.90 -8.99
CA VAL A 82 8.97 1.77 -7.87
C VAL A 82 7.63 1.32 -7.31
N PHE A 83 6.61 1.23 -8.15
CA PHE A 83 5.25 0.94 -7.71
C PHE A 83 4.97 -0.56 -7.79
N VAL A 84 5.78 -1.32 -7.05
CA VAL A 84 5.62 -2.77 -6.88
C VAL A 84 4.66 -3.08 -5.71
N PRO A 85 4.06 -4.28 -5.66
CA PRO A 85 3.06 -4.65 -4.65
C PRO A 85 3.36 -4.24 -3.20
N VAL A 86 4.57 -4.55 -2.69
CA VAL A 86 4.93 -4.21 -1.30
C VAL A 86 4.99 -2.70 -1.06
N VAL A 87 5.44 -1.91 -2.05
CA VAL A 87 5.54 -0.45 -1.95
C VAL A 87 4.16 0.18 -1.96
N ILE A 88 3.25 -0.29 -2.83
CA ILE A 88 1.87 0.19 -2.89
C ILE A 88 1.16 -0.08 -1.56
N ARG A 89 1.31 -1.28 -1.01
CA ARG A 89 0.79 -1.63 0.32
C ARG A 89 1.32 -0.71 1.41
N ALA A 90 2.63 -0.46 1.42
CA ALA A 90 3.27 0.41 2.41
C ALA A 90 2.75 1.86 2.34
N ILE A 91 2.60 2.43 1.14
CA ILE A 91 2.03 3.77 0.93
C ILE A 91 0.59 3.82 1.45
N ARG A 92 -0.23 2.84 1.09
CA ARG A 92 -1.63 2.75 1.57
C ARG A 92 -1.71 2.69 3.09
N GLN A 93 -0.93 1.82 3.71
CA GLN A 93 -0.90 1.67 5.17
C GLN A 93 -0.45 2.95 5.87
N ARG A 94 0.52 3.68 5.29
CA ARG A 94 0.94 5.00 5.79
C ARG A 94 -0.18 6.04 5.76
N CYS A 95 -1.11 5.92 4.81
CA CYS A 95 -2.32 6.73 4.74
C CYS A 95 -3.45 6.26 5.68
N GLY A 96 -3.28 5.14 6.39
CA GLY A 96 -4.32 4.60 7.30
C GLY A 96 -5.55 4.04 6.58
N LEU A 97 -5.40 3.64 5.31
CA LEU A 97 -6.50 3.19 4.46
C LEU A 97 -6.54 1.67 4.34
N THR A 98 -7.74 1.10 4.32
CA THR A 98 -7.99 -0.25 3.79
C THR A 98 -7.87 -0.24 2.25
N GLN A 99 -7.77 -1.42 1.62
CA GLN A 99 -7.69 -1.52 0.16
C GLN A 99 -8.91 -0.89 -0.52
N ARG A 100 -10.12 -1.17 0.00
CA ARG A 100 -11.38 -0.60 -0.50
C ARG A 100 -11.38 0.92 -0.42
N GLU A 101 -11.02 1.49 0.73
CA GLU A 101 -10.98 2.93 0.92
C GLU A 101 -9.93 3.60 0.03
N ALA A 102 -8.76 2.99 -0.13
CA ALA A 102 -7.76 3.50 -1.06
C ALA A 102 -8.27 3.50 -2.51
N GLY A 103 -8.99 2.46 -2.93
CA GLY A 103 -9.65 2.41 -4.24
C GLY A 103 -10.59 3.60 -4.47
N LEU A 104 -11.36 3.97 -3.44
CA LEU A 104 -12.29 5.10 -3.48
C LEU A 104 -11.56 6.46 -3.39
N VAL A 105 -10.64 6.65 -2.44
CA VAL A 105 -9.87 7.89 -2.24
C VAL A 105 -9.03 8.24 -3.47
N PHE A 106 -8.42 7.25 -4.12
CA PHE A 106 -7.63 7.49 -5.33
C PHE A 106 -8.47 7.51 -6.61
N GLY A 107 -9.80 7.30 -6.53
CA GLY A 107 -10.70 7.31 -7.68
C GLY A 107 -10.44 6.18 -8.68
N THR A 108 -9.92 5.04 -8.23
CA THR A 108 -9.55 3.90 -9.10
C THR A 108 -10.56 2.76 -9.05
N GLY A 109 -11.58 2.83 -8.19
CA GLY A 109 -12.55 1.77 -7.95
C GLY A 109 -12.15 0.85 -6.78
N GLU A 110 -13.14 0.29 -6.09
CA GLU A 110 -12.95 -0.38 -4.78
C GLU A 110 -11.95 -1.54 -4.78
N LYS A 111 -11.83 -2.27 -5.89
CA LYS A 111 -10.97 -3.47 -5.99
C LYS A 111 -9.58 -3.20 -6.55
N SER A 112 -9.28 -1.97 -6.92
CA SER A 112 -8.04 -1.66 -7.66
C SER A 112 -6.80 -1.85 -6.80
N PHE A 113 -6.82 -1.44 -5.53
CA PHE A 113 -5.69 -1.65 -4.62
C PHE A 113 -5.44 -3.12 -4.27
N GLU A 114 -6.49 -3.96 -4.22
CA GLU A 114 -6.32 -5.40 -4.10
C GLU A 114 -5.53 -5.97 -5.28
N LYS A 115 -5.89 -5.57 -6.51
CA LYS A 115 -5.22 -6.00 -7.74
C LYS A 115 -3.80 -5.43 -7.88
N TYR A 116 -3.58 -4.21 -7.42
CA TYR A 116 -2.24 -3.61 -7.38
C TYR A 116 -1.32 -4.35 -6.39
N GLU A 117 -1.83 -4.68 -5.19
CA GLU A 117 -1.07 -5.38 -4.15
C GLU A 117 -0.94 -6.90 -4.38
N SER A 118 -1.78 -7.48 -5.24
CA SER A 118 -1.58 -8.83 -5.76
C SER A 118 -0.59 -8.87 -6.93
N GLY A 119 -0.37 -7.72 -7.59
CA GLY A 119 0.41 -7.62 -8.82
C GLY A 119 -0.34 -8.10 -10.07
N GLU A 120 -1.67 -8.28 -9.99
CA GLU A 120 -2.53 -8.68 -11.12
C GLU A 120 -2.55 -7.58 -12.20
N ILE A 121 -2.63 -6.32 -11.79
CA ILE A 121 -2.62 -5.16 -12.69
C ILE A 121 -1.63 -4.12 -12.19
N GLN A 122 -1.11 -3.30 -13.10
CA GLN A 122 -0.25 -2.17 -12.78
C GLN A 122 -1.08 -0.87 -12.63
N PRO A 123 -0.74 0.02 -11.68
CA PRO A 123 -1.38 1.32 -11.59
C PRO A 123 -1.11 2.17 -12.85
N SER A 124 -2.11 2.95 -13.26
CA SER A 124 -1.97 3.92 -14.34
C SER A 124 -0.96 5.03 -14.01
N ALA A 125 -0.45 5.75 -15.01
CA ALA A 125 0.48 6.86 -14.77
C ALA A 125 -0.08 7.97 -13.84
N PRO A 126 -1.35 8.43 -13.98
CA PRO A 126 -1.95 9.31 -12.99
C PRO A 126 -1.99 8.72 -11.58
N THR A 127 -2.37 7.46 -11.43
CA THR A 127 -2.39 6.77 -10.12
C THR A 127 -0.99 6.71 -9.50
N LYS A 128 0.06 6.44 -10.29
CA LYS A 128 1.45 6.47 -9.82
C LYS A 128 1.87 7.85 -9.31
N ARG A 129 1.43 8.94 -9.95
CA ARG A 129 1.67 10.31 -9.45
C ARG A 129 0.96 10.56 -8.13
N LEU A 130 -0.29 10.12 -7.98
CA LEU A 130 -1.01 10.22 -6.72
C LEU A 130 -0.36 9.39 -5.61
N LEU A 131 0.12 8.18 -5.90
CA LEU A 131 0.84 7.35 -4.94
C LEU A 131 2.14 8.02 -4.47
N LYS A 132 2.86 8.70 -5.37
CA LYS A 132 4.03 9.52 -5.01
C LYS A 132 3.64 10.65 -4.05
N LEU A 133 2.58 11.40 -4.38
CA LEU A 133 2.08 12.48 -3.52
C LEU A 133 1.60 11.95 -2.15
N ALA A 134 0.92 10.80 -2.12
CA ALA A 134 0.47 10.16 -0.89
C ALA A 134 1.64 9.71 0.00
N MET A 135 2.76 9.29 -0.60
CA MET A 135 3.97 8.98 0.15
C MET A 135 4.59 10.24 0.79
N GLU A 136 4.58 11.37 0.06
CA GLU A 136 5.13 12.65 0.52
C GLU A 136 4.23 13.34 1.57
N ARG A 137 2.91 13.31 1.36
CA ARG A 137 1.88 14.01 2.14
C ARG A 137 0.73 13.06 2.51
N PRO A 138 0.97 12.02 3.32
CA PRO A 138 -0.02 10.99 3.63
C PRO A 138 -1.26 11.52 4.35
N GLU A 139 -1.15 12.64 5.05
CA GLU A 139 -2.25 13.29 5.74
C GLU A 139 -3.36 13.79 4.79
N LEU A 140 -3.02 14.10 3.53
CA LEU A 140 -3.99 14.54 2.51
C LEU A 140 -4.86 13.39 1.97
N PHE A 141 -4.50 12.15 2.27
CA PHE A 141 -5.19 10.95 1.80
C PHE A 141 -5.92 10.22 2.94
N ARG A 142 -5.83 10.71 4.18
CA ARG A 142 -6.54 10.12 5.32
C ARG A 142 -8.03 10.43 5.22
N LEU A 143 -8.84 9.46 5.63
CA LEU A 143 -10.26 9.69 5.82
C LEU A 143 -10.52 10.47 7.12
N PRO A 144 -11.61 11.25 7.17
CA PRO A 144 -12.13 11.79 8.42
C PRO A 144 -12.47 10.68 9.43
N GLU A 145 -12.69 11.04 10.69
CA GLU A 145 -12.95 10.09 11.78
C GLU A 145 -14.16 9.18 11.51
N ASN A 146 -15.20 9.70 10.87
CA ASN A 146 -16.39 8.93 10.48
C ASN A 146 -16.14 7.98 9.28
N ARG A 147 -14.91 7.96 8.74
CA ARG A 147 -14.46 7.18 7.57
C ARG A 147 -15.33 7.34 6.32
N GLN A 148 -16.07 8.45 6.21
CA GLN A 148 -16.85 8.75 5.02
C GLN A 148 -16.00 9.52 4.02
N ILE A 149 -16.11 9.12 2.76
CA ILE A 149 -15.57 9.91 1.66
C ILE A 149 -16.67 10.90 1.29
N ALA A 150 -16.43 12.18 1.52
CA ALA A 150 -17.34 13.21 1.06
C ALA A 150 -17.48 13.06 -0.46
N ALA A 151 -18.72 12.98 -0.94
CA ALA A 151 -18.98 13.23 -2.35
C ALA A 151 -18.38 14.61 -2.69
N PHE A 152 -17.91 14.78 -3.93
CA PHE A 152 -17.73 16.14 -4.42
C PHE A 152 -19.06 16.87 -4.18
N PRO A 153 -19.09 17.95 -3.38
CA PRO A 153 -20.34 18.61 -3.06
C PRO A 153 -21.06 18.98 -4.36
N ASP A 154 -22.35 18.65 -4.46
CA ASP A 154 -23.13 18.86 -5.68
C ASP A 154 -23.18 20.36 -6.09
N ASP A 155 -22.90 21.27 -5.15
CA ASP A 155 -22.85 22.71 -5.34
C ASP A 155 -21.46 23.28 -5.00
N ASN A 156 -20.53 23.16 -5.95
CA ASN A 156 -19.11 23.53 -5.82
C ASN A 156 -18.81 25.00 -6.13
N GLY A 157 -19.77 25.91 -5.93
CA GLY A 157 -19.55 27.34 -6.11
C GLY A 157 -18.32 27.78 -5.32
N ALA A 158 -18.29 27.51 -4.02
CA ALA A 158 -17.15 27.86 -3.17
C ALA A 158 -15.79 27.38 -3.70
N PHE A 159 -15.66 26.13 -4.15
CA PHE A 159 -14.39 25.60 -4.67
C PHE A 159 -13.97 26.27 -5.98
N VAL A 160 -14.90 26.47 -6.91
CA VAL A 160 -14.64 27.19 -8.17
C VAL A 160 -14.19 28.61 -7.86
N TYR A 161 -14.88 29.28 -6.93
CA TYR A 161 -14.55 30.64 -6.53
C TYR A 161 -13.17 30.73 -5.89
N GLU A 162 -12.85 29.81 -4.97
CA GLU A 162 -11.55 29.74 -4.31
C GLU A 162 -10.42 29.48 -5.33
N ALA A 163 -10.60 28.52 -6.23
CA ALA A 163 -9.60 28.18 -7.23
C ALA A 163 -9.31 29.35 -8.19
N LEU A 164 -10.35 30.02 -8.70
CA LEU A 164 -10.19 31.17 -9.59
C LEU A 164 -9.59 32.39 -8.89
N ARG A 165 -9.94 32.62 -7.61
CA ARG A 165 -9.32 33.67 -6.78
C ARG A 165 -7.85 33.39 -6.50
N ALA A 166 -7.50 32.14 -6.19
CA ALA A 166 -6.11 31.72 -5.97
C ALA A 166 -5.25 31.94 -7.23
N ALA A 167 -5.86 31.89 -8.42
CA ALA A 167 -5.22 32.20 -9.68
C ALA A 167 -5.38 33.68 -10.13
N HIS A 168 -6.07 34.53 -9.35
CA HIS A 168 -6.36 35.93 -9.66
C HIS A 168 -7.07 36.17 -11.01
N ILE A 169 -7.89 35.22 -11.45
CA ILE A 169 -8.66 35.27 -12.71
C ILE A 169 -10.18 35.31 -12.48
N ASP A 170 -10.58 35.42 -11.22
CA ASP A 170 -11.97 35.48 -10.80
C ASP A 170 -12.76 36.59 -11.50
N ARG A 171 -12.17 37.79 -11.64
CA ARG A 171 -12.79 38.90 -12.37
C ARG A 171 -13.20 38.53 -13.81
N LEU A 172 -12.41 37.65 -14.46
CA LEU A 172 -12.62 37.29 -15.86
C LEU A 172 -13.67 36.18 -16.01
N TYR A 173 -13.63 35.17 -15.13
CA TYR A 173 -14.41 33.94 -15.31
C TYR A 173 -15.62 33.80 -14.37
N PHE A 174 -15.71 34.55 -13.27
CA PHE A 174 -16.89 34.51 -12.38
C PHE A 174 -18.23 34.73 -13.08
N PRO A 175 -18.37 35.63 -14.08
CA PRO A 175 -19.65 35.79 -14.78
C PRO A 175 -20.18 34.51 -15.42
N LEU A 176 -19.32 33.56 -15.81
CA LEU A 176 -19.75 32.26 -16.37
C LEU A 176 -20.50 31.39 -15.35
N PHE A 177 -20.23 31.59 -14.06
CA PHE A 177 -20.80 30.81 -12.96
C PHE A 177 -21.93 31.57 -12.23
N ALA A 178 -22.24 32.81 -12.64
CA ALA A 178 -23.22 33.66 -11.96
C ALA A 178 -24.70 33.36 -12.32
N GLY A 179 -24.94 32.62 -13.41
CA GLY A 179 -26.29 32.27 -13.91
C GLY A 179 -26.72 30.82 -13.67
N SER A 180 -25.88 29.99 -13.06
CA SER A 180 -26.20 28.62 -12.66
C SER A 180 -26.49 28.55 -11.15
N GLU A 181 -27.06 27.43 -10.67
CA GLU A 181 -27.45 27.20 -9.25
C GLU A 181 -26.32 27.49 -8.22
N TYR A 182 -25.07 27.62 -8.68
CA TYR A 182 -23.83 27.97 -7.99
C TYR A 182 -23.77 29.39 -7.36
N SER A 183 -24.85 30.18 -7.47
CA SER A 183 -24.91 31.58 -7.02
C SER A 183 -25.18 31.75 -5.52
N THR A 184 -25.59 30.69 -4.80
CA THR A 184 -26.14 30.82 -3.44
C THR A 184 -25.12 30.85 -2.30
N THR A 185 -23.81 30.71 -2.56
CA THR A 185 -22.78 30.82 -1.53
C THR A 185 -21.65 31.77 -1.91
N ARG A 186 -21.96 33.07 -1.97
CA ARG A 186 -20.93 34.09 -1.75
C ARG A 186 -20.63 34.15 -0.25
N PRO A 187 -19.35 34.05 0.19
CA PRO A 187 -18.99 34.43 1.55
C PRO A 187 -19.18 35.93 1.78
#